data_AF-A0A915ZLQ6-F1
#
_entry.id   AF-A0A915ZLQ6-F1
#
_cell.length_a   1.000
_cell.length_b   1.000
_cell.length_c   1.000
_cell.angle_alpha   90.00
_cell.angle_beta   90.00
_cell.angle_gamma   90.00
#
_symmetry.space_group_name_H-M   'P 1'
#
loop_
_entity.id
_entity.type
_entity.pdbx_description
1 polymer ?
#
loop_
_entity_poly.entity_id
_entity_poly.type
_entity_poly.pdbx_seq_one_letter_code
_entity_poly.pdbx_strand_id
1 'polypeptide(L)' 'MDQDIMRKCAHQANLIKDKDSPKLQFTTEPEAAAIYCMESKLKEYNLLKAGTTFMIVDCGGGTVDLTTLP' A
#
# COMPACT_ATOMS: atom_id res chain seq x y z
N MET A 1 -16.84 0.13 3.29
CA MET A 1 -17.50 1.46 3.45
C MET A 1 -16.58 2.56 2.94
N ASP A 2 -15.36 2.69 3.45
CA ASP A 2 -14.44 3.78 3.04
C ASP A 2 -13.99 3.67 1.58
N GLN A 3 -13.74 2.47 1.08
CA GLN A 3 -13.37 2.25 -0.33
C GLN A 3 -14.48 2.68 -1.31
N ASP A 4 -15.75 2.46 -0.98
CA ASP A 4 -16.87 2.88 -1.85
C ASP A 4 -17.00 4.40 -1.91
N ILE A 5 -16.78 5.07 -0.77
CA ILE A 5 -16.72 6.54 -0.70
C ILE A 5 -15.56 7.04 -1.54
N MET A 6 -14.36 6.46 -1.38
CA MET A 6 -13.18 6.83 -2.18
C MET A 6 -13.41 6.60 -3.69
N ARG A 7 -14.06 5.52 -4.11
CA ARG A 7 -14.44 5.28 -5.52
C ARG A 7 -15.37 6.36 -6.05
N LYS A 8 -16.38 6.74 -5.27
CA LYS A 8 -17.30 7.82 -5.63
C LYS A 8 -16.55 9.13 -5.80
N CYS A 9 -15.65 9.47 -4.88
CA CYS A 9 -14.81 10.67 -4.97
C CYS A 9 -13.91 10.64 -6.22
N ALA A 10 -13.22 9.52 -6.48
CA ALA A 10 -12.35 9.36 -7.66
C ALA A 10 -13.13 9.52 -8.98
N HIS A 11 -14.35 8.98 -9.05
CA HIS A 11 -15.21 9.13 -10.20
C HIS A 11 -15.69 10.57 -10.38
N GLN A 12 -16.16 11.22 -9.30
CA GLN A 12 -16.60 12.63 -9.34
C GLN A 12 -15.47 13.60 -9.69
N ALA A 13 -14.22 13.27 -9.33
CA ALA A 13 -13.02 14.00 -9.71
C ALA A 13 -12.53 13.69 -11.13
N ASN A 14 -13.23 12.85 -11.91
CA ASN A 14 -12.87 12.41 -13.26
C ASN A 14 -11.53 11.65 -13.37
N LEU A 15 -11.05 11.04 -12.27
CA LEU A 15 -9.86 10.18 -12.30
C LEU A 15 -10.15 8.79 -12.89
N ILE A 16 -11.42 8.36 -12.84
CA ILE A 16 -11.93 7.14 -13.45
C ILE A 16 -13.24 7.39 -14.18
N LYS A 17 -13.45 6.69 -15.31
CA LYS A 17 -14.65 6.83 -16.14
C LYS A 17 -15.91 6.27 -15.48
N ASP A 18 -15.80 5.10 -14.85
CA ASP A 18 -16.91 4.41 -14.19
C ASP A 18 -16.60 4.24 -12.71
N LYS A 19 -17.57 4.49 -11.82
CA LYS A 19 -17.39 4.33 -10.35
C LYS A 19 -16.86 2.95 -9.96
N ASP A 20 -17.38 1.92 -10.62
CA ASP A 20 -17.06 0.52 -10.34
C ASP A 20 -15.97 -0.02 -11.29
N SER A 21 -15.18 0.87 -11.89
CA SER A 21 -14.08 0.49 -12.78
C SER A 21 -13.13 -0.51 -12.08
N PRO A 22 -12.86 -1.67 -12.70
CA PRO A 22 -11.92 -2.66 -12.16
C PRO A 22 -10.47 -2.19 -12.26
N LYS A 23 -10.20 -1.10 -12.98
CA LYS A 23 -8.86 -0.50 -13.11
C LYS A 23 -8.43 0.31 -11.89
N LEU A 24 -9.34 0.59 -10.95
CA LEU A 24 -9.01 1.18 -9.65
C LEU A 24 -8.95 0.07 -8.60
N GLN A 25 -7.80 -0.07 -7.97
CA GLN A 25 -7.55 -0.98 -6.85
C GLN A 25 -7.07 -0.16 -5.65
N PHE A 26 -7.41 -0.62 -4.46
CA PHE A 26 -6.94 -0.02 -3.21
C PHE A 26 -5.94 -0.97 -2.57
N THR A 27 -4.94 -0.39 -1.94
CA THR A 27 -3.99 -1.07 -1.07
C THR A 27 -3.83 -0.22 0.19
N THR A 28 -3.35 -0.82 1.26
CA THR A 28 -3.00 -0.08 2.47
C THR A 28 -1.63 0.59 2.30
N GLU A 29 -1.37 1.63 3.08
CA GLU A 29 -0.07 2.26 3.13
C GLU A 29 1.09 1.29 3.45
N PRO A 30 1.02 0.44 4.50
CA PRO A 30 2.10 -0.50 4.79
C PRO A 30 2.31 -1.55 3.68
N GLU A 31 1.26 -1.98 2.98
CA GLU A 31 1.40 -2.88 1.82
C GLU A 31 2.14 -2.20 0.66
N ALA A 32 1.80 -0.94 0.34
CA ALA A 32 2.47 -0.18 -0.70
C ALA A 32 3.95 0.04 -0.37
N ALA A 33 4.25 0.43 0.87
CA ALA A 33 5.62 0.60 1.37
C ALA A 33 6.40 -0.73 1.32
N ALA A 34 5.75 -1.84 1.68
CA ALA A 34 6.36 -3.16 1.63
C ALA A 34 6.74 -3.60 0.23
N ILE A 35 5.82 -3.49 -0.75
CA ILE A 35 6.11 -3.84 -2.15
C ILE A 35 7.33 -3.06 -2.65
N TYR A 36 7.40 -1.77 -2.35
CA TYR A 36 8.54 -0.94 -2.72
C TYR A 36 9.84 -1.42 -2.03
N CYS A 37 9.83 -1.65 -0.71
CA CYS A 37 10.99 -2.13 0.04
C CYS A 37 11.48 -3.50 -0.44
N MET A 38 10.55 -4.39 -0.80
CA MET A 38 10.86 -5.70 -1.37
C MET A 38 11.57 -5.55 -2.71
N GLU A 39 10.99 -4.84 -3.67
CA GLU A 39 11.57 -4.69 -5.02
C GLU A 39 12.84 -3.84 -5.07
N SER A 40 13.06 -2.97 -4.08
CA SER A 40 14.26 -2.16 -3.96
C SER A 40 15.29 -2.81 -3.03
N LYS A 41 15.29 -2.44 -1.74
CA LYS A 41 16.37 -2.70 -0.80
C LYS A 41 16.51 -4.15 -0.39
N LEU A 42 15.40 -4.85 -0.14
CA LEU A 42 15.50 -6.24 0.30
C LEU A 42 16.04 -7.14 -0.83
N LYS A 43 15.73 -6.84 -2.08
CA LYS A 43 16.31 -7.51 -3.24
C LYS A 43 17.76 -7.11 -3.47
N GLU A 44 18.09 -5.83 -3.38
CA GLU A 44 19.46 -5.28 -3.52
C GLU A 44 20.44 -5.96 -2.53
N TYR A 45 20.02 -6.14 -1.28
CA TYR A 45 20.84 -6.76 -0.23
C TYR A 45 20.65 -8.29 -0.11
N ASN A 46 19.92 -8.93 -1.04
CA ASN A 46 19.64 -10.37 -1.02
C ASN A 46 19.01 -10.86 0.31
N LEU A 47 18.15 -10.03 0.89
CA LEU A 47 17.40 -10.29 2.12
C LEU A 47 16.02 -10.91 1.85
N LEU A 48 15.50 -10.82 0.62
CA LEU A 48 14.27 -11.51 0.19
C LEU A 48 14.48 -13.03 0.09
N LYS A 49 14.39 -13.71 1.23
CA LYS A 49 14.43 -15.16 1.33
C LYS A 49 13.11 -15.66 1.90
N ALA A 50 12.75 -16.89 1.58
CA ALA A 50 11.59 -17.52 2.18
C ALA A 50 11.74 -17.52 3.71
N GLY A 51 10.74 -16.98 4.41
CA GLY A 51 10.76 -16.83 5.86
C GLY A 51 11.40 -15.55 6.39
N THR A 52 11.86 -14.63 5.53
CA THR A 52 12.32 -13.30 5.98
C THR A 52 11.12 -12.45 6.38
N THR A 53 10.96 -12.20 7.66
CA THR A 53 10.01 -11.21 8.17
C THR A 53 10.63 -9.82 8.22
N PHE A 54 9.87 -8.79 7.90
CA PHE A 54 10.28 -7.40 8.09
C PHE A 54 9.13 -6.55 8.63
N MET A 55 9.46 -5.41 9.23
CA MET A 55 8.49 -4.48 9.79
C MET A 55 8.55 -3.16 9.02
N ILE A 56 7.38 -2.68 8.60
CA ILE A 56 7.19 -1.31 8.16
C ILE A 56 6.87 -0.48 9.40
N VAL A 57 7.65 0.60 9.57
CA VAL A 57 7.50 1.58 10.63
C VAL A 57 7.23 2.92 9.94
N ASP A 58 5.96 3.32 9.92
CA ASP A 58 5.58 4.63 9.41
C ASP A 58 5.44 5.62 10.59
N CYS A 59 6.25 6.68 10.53
CA CYS A 59 6.32 7.70 11.57
C CYS A 59 5.81 9.02 11.00
N GLY A 60 4.49 9.12 10.88
CA GLY A 60 3.80 10.34 10.45
C GLY A 60 3.88 11.47 11.47
N GLY A 61 3.28 12.62 11.13
CA GLY A 61 3.36 13.83 11.95
C GLY A 61 2.66 13.77 13.32
N GLY A 62 1.83 12.75 13.57
CA GLY A 62 1.10 12.57 14.82
C GLY A 62 0.76 11.12 15.18
N THR A 63 1.16 10.16 14.36
CA THR A 63 0.95 8.72 14.59
C THR A 63 2.24 7.98 14.28
N VAL A 64 2.39 6.81 14.91
CA VAL A 64 3.40 5.83 14.52
C VAL A 64 2.66 4.52 14.28
N ASP A 65 2.68 4.08 13.03
CA ASP A 65 1.97 2.91 12.56
C ASP A 65 2.98 1.78 12.27
N LEU A 66 2.75 0.63 12.88
CA LEU A 66 3.65 -0.53 12.81
C LEU A 66 2.94 -1.69 12.15
N THR A 67 3.54 -2.25 11.10
CA THR A 67 3.03 -3.45 10.44
C THR A 67 4.16 -4.45 10.21
N THR A 68 4.01 -5.68 10.71
CA THR A 68 4.95 -6.78 10.44
C THR A 68 4.43 -7.64 9.30
N LEU A 69 5.29 -7.90 8.32
CA LEU A 69 5.00 -8.69 7.14
C LEU A 69 5.93 -9.92 7.08
N PRO A 70 5.41 -11.08 6.65
CA PRO A 70 6.17 -12.29 6.44
C PRO A 70 7.04 -12.27 5.17
#